data_AF-A0A7S2AMT1-F1
#
_entry.id   AF-A0A7S2AMT1-F1
#
_cell.length_a   1.000
_cell.length_b   1.000
_cell.length_c   1.000
_cell.angle_alpha   90.00
_cell.angle_beta   90.00
_cell.angle_gamma   90.00
#
_symmetry.space_group_name_H-M   'P 1'
#
loop_
_entity.id
_entity.type
_entity.pdbx_description
1 polymer ?
#
loop_
_entity_poly.entity_id
_entity_poly.type
_entity_poly.pdbx_seq_one_letter_code
_entity_poly.pdbx_strand_id
1 'polypeptide(L)'
;VSCPTLDQQRVTLLESNGETMVPEELRRQLRGLYPGAKVAQLKSGGDFPYLSRPDEATLFVEVHMRGIGVFASGRGPDDLAAELAAATAAAEEEERRHQAASFRPAPEAAPARRPVWRNPFEDDPWL
;
A
#
# COMPACT_ATOMS: atom_id res chain seq x y z
N VAL A 1 -0.44 -19.85 29.94
CA VAL A 1 -1.45 -18.84 29.57
C VAL A 1 -2.41 -19.52 28.59
N SER A 2 -3.60 -19.88 29.03
CA SER A 2 -4.59 -20.56 28.18
C SER A 2 -5.23 -19.52 27.27
N CYS A 3 -4.76 -19.42 26.03
CA CYS A 3 -5.32 -18.54 25.01
C CYS A 3 -6.78 -18.98 24.74
N PRO A 4 -7.75 -18.06 24.59
CA PRO A 4 -9.10 -18.44 24.15
C PRO A 4 -8.99 -19.28 22.88
N THR A 5 -9.69 -20.42 22.87
CA THR A 5 -9.63 -21.42 21.79
C THR A 5 -10.26 -20.87 20.52
N LEU A 6 -9.55 -19.95 19.85
CA LEU A 6 -9.84 -19.53 18.49
C LEU A 6 -9.61 -20.73 17.58
N ASP A 7 -10.62 -21.05 16.78
CA ASP A 7 -10.49 -22.02 15.71
C ASP A 7 -9.43 -21.52 14.73
N GLN A 8 -8.25 -22.14 14.78
CA GLN A 8 -7.08 -21.69 14.05
C GLN A 8 -7.30 -21.77 12.53
N GLN A 9 -8.23 -22.62 12.05
CA GLN A 9 -8.59 -22.69 10.63
C GLN A 9 -9.32 -21.43 10.13
N ARG A 10 -9.86 -20.64 11.06
CA ARG A 10 -10.51 -19.34 10.82
C ARG A 10 -9.55 -18.16 11.03
N VAL A 11 -8.25 -18.42 11.07
CA VAL A 11 -7.22 -17.38 11.11
C VAL A 11 -6.39 -17.46 9.83
N THR A 12 -6.24 -16.32 9.16
CA THR A 12 -5.24 -16.14 8.09
C THR A 12 -4.24 -15.06 8.54
N LEU A 13 -2.96 -15.40 8.55
CA LEU A 13 -1.85 -14.49 8.77
C LEU A 13 -1.46 -13.87 7.44
N LEU A 14 -1.79 -12.59 7.25
CA LEU A 14 -1.41 -11.83 6.07
C LEU A 14 -0.06 -11.14 6.31
N GLU A 15 0.87 -11.37 5.40
CA GLU A 15 2.29 -11.17 5.64
C GLU A 15 2.95 -10.53 4.41
N SER A 16 3.50 -9.32 4.54
CA SER A 16 4.25 -8.67 3.44
C SER A 16 5.65 -9.27 3.31
N ASN A 17 6.15 -9.43 2.10
CA ASN A 17 7.54 -9.88 1.88
C ASN A 17 8.53 -8.71 2.12
N GLY A 18 9.83 -8.97 2.30
CA GLY A 18 10.86 -7.92 2.38
C GLY A 18 10.96 -7.17 3.73
N GLU A 19 11.59 -5.99 3.71
CA GLU A 19 11.82 -5.18 4.91
C GLU A 19 10.52 -4.52 5.38
N THR A 20 10.01 -5.02 6.49
CA THR A 20 8.87 -4.46 7.23
C THR A 20 9.34 -4.05 8.62
N MET A 21 8.67 -3.08 9.26
CA MET A 21 8.87 -2.75 10.67
C MET A 21 8.65 -3.96 11.59
N VAL A 22 7.84 -4.93 11.17
CA VAL A 22 7.62 -6.18 11.91
C VAL A 22 8.82 -7.13 11.71
N PRO A 23 9.57 -7.49 12.78
CA PRO A 23 10.72 -8.37 12.65
C PRO A 23 10.32 -9.83 12.37
N GLU A 24 11.16 -10.56 11.64
CA GLU A 24 10.95 -11.98 11.30
C GLU A 24 10.81 -12.88 12.54
N GLU A 25 11.52 -12.55 13.62
CA GLU A 25 11.40 -13.25 14.91
C GLU A 25 9.95 -13.23 15.43
N LEU A 26 9.31 -12.07 15.37
CA LEU A 26 7.94 -11.90 15.85
C LEU A 26 6.96 -12.65 14.93
N ARG A 27 7.19 -12.63 13.62
CA ARG A 27 6.39 -13.38 12.64
C ARG A 27 6.48 -14.88 12.90
N ARG A 28 7.68 -15.39 13.21
CA ARG A 28 7.88 -16.80 13.58
C ARG A 28 7.16 -17.16 14.88
N GLN A 29 7.23 -16.30 15.89
CA GLN A 29 6.48 -16.50 17.14
C GLN A 29 4.97 -16.53 16.89
N LEU A 30 4.46 -15.63 16.05
CA LEU A 30 3.04 -15.58 15.68
C LEU A 30 2.58 -16.87 14.99
N ARG A 31 3.37 -17.38 14.04
CA ARG A 31 3.12 -18.68 13.38
C ARG A 31 3.16 -19.85 14.38
N GLY A 32 4.03 -19.77 15.39
CA GLY A 32 4.10 -20.75 16.47
C GLY A 32 2.87 -20.73 17.40
N LEU A 33 2.28 -19.55 17.61
CA LEU A 33 1.04 -19.40 18.38
C LEU A 33 -0.19 -19.91 17.61
N TYR A 34 -0.16 -19.85 16.28
CA TYR A 34 -1.25 -20.27 15.40
C TYR A 34 -0.79 -21.30 14.35
N PRO A 35 -0.40 -22.52 14.75
CA PRO A 35 0.10 -23.53 13.83
C PRO A 35 -0.93 -24.00 12.79
N GLY A 36 -2.23 -23.88 13.09
CA GLY A 36 -3.33 -24.20 12.18
C GLY A 36 -3.79 -23.04 11.30
N ALA A 37 -3.21 -21.84 11.44
CA ALA A 37 -3.58 -20.69 10.63
C ALA A 37 -2.97 -20.77 9.22
N LYS A 38 -3.70 -20.22 8.25
CA LYS A 38 -3.20 -20.10 6.88
C LYS A 38 -2.25 -18.91 6.81
N VAL A 39 -1.12 -19.06 6.13
CA VAL A 39 -0.19 -17.94 5.89
C VAL A 39 -0.34 -17.47 4.46
N ALA A 40 -0.68 -16.19 4.30
CA ALA A 40 -0.81 -15.51 3.02
C ALA A 40 0.36 -14.53 2.87
N GLN A 41 1.31 -14.83 1.99
CA GLN A 41 2.42 -13.93 1.69
C GLN A 41 2.10 -13.08 0.46
N LEU A 42 2.22 -11.77 0.61
CA LEU A 42 2.11 -10.80 -0.48
C LEU A 42 3.40 -10.79 -1.29
N LYS A 43 3.29 -10.49 -2.59
CA LYS A 43 4.44 -10.48 -3.49
C LYS A 43 5.33 -9.27 -3.27
N SER A 44 4.75 -8.12 -2.94
CA SER A 44 5.49 -6.90 -2.62
C SER A 44 5.68 -6.71 -1.12
N GLY A 45 6.68 -5.90 -0.79
CA GLY A 45 6.96 -5.54 0.59
C GLY A 45 6.40 -4.21 1.06
N GLY A 46 6.69 -3.91 2.32
CA GLY A 46 6.28 -2.71 3.04
C GLY A 46 5.25 -2.95 4.14
N ASP A 47 5.09 -1.95 4.99
CA ASP A 47 4.24 -2.01 6.19
C ASP A 47 2.76 -1.77 5.94
N PHE A 48 2.42 -1.25 4.75
CA PHE A 48 1.05 -0.87 4.39
C PHE A 48 0.55 -1.66 3.18
N PRO A 49 0.39 -2.99 3.29
CA PRO A 49 0.05 -3.85 2.16
C PRO A 49 -1.31 -3.53 1.52
N TYR A 50 -2.25 -3.00 2.32
CA TYR A 50 -3.56 -2.57 1.84
C TYR A 50 -3.51 -1.27 1.02
N LEU A 51 -2.45 -0.47 1.16
CA LEU A 51 -2.23 0.73 0.34
C LEU A 51 -1.35 0.41 -0.86
N SER A 52 -0.28 -0.38 -0.66
CA SER A 52 0.68 -0.67 -1.74
C SER A 52 0.14 -1.69 -2.74
N ARG A 53 -0.63 -2.68 -2.28
CA ARG A 53 -1.19 -3.76 -3.10
C ARG A 53 -2.62 -4.11 -2.64
N PRO A 54 -3.58 -3.21 -2.84
CA PRO A 54 -4.97 -3.43 -2.45
C PRO A 54 -5.56 -4.70 -3.07
N ASP A 55 -5.22 -5.00 -4.33
CA ASP A 55 -5.73 -6.18 -5.04
C ASP A 55 -5.31 -7.50 -4.39
N GLU A 56 -4.03 -7.64 -4.02
CA GLU A 56 -3.53 -8.86 -3.37
C GLU A 56 -4.08 -9.01 -1.95
N ALA A 57 -4.10 -7.91 -1.18
CA ALA A 57 -4.65 -7.92 0.18
C ALA A 57 -6.13 -8.32 0.16
N THR A 58 -6.92 -7.74 -0.75
CA THR A 58 -8.34 -8.06 -0.92
C THR A 58 -8.54 -9.52 -1.31
N LEU A 59 -7.77 -10.02 -2.28
CA LEU A 59 -7.86 -11.43 -2.70
C LEU A 59 -7.68 -12.40 -1.52
N PHE A 60 -6.69 -12.15 -0.66
CA PHE A 60 -6.47 -13.02 0.50
C PHE A 60 -7.61 -12.95 1.52
N VAL A 61 -8.18 -11.76 1.75
CA VAL A 61 -9.35 -11.58 2.60
C VAL A 61 -10.56 -12.31 2.00
N GLU A 62 -10.79 -12.16 0.70
CA GLU A 62 -11.86 -12.88 0.01
C GLU A 62 -11.69 -14.38 0.17
N VAL A 63 -10.56 -14.95 -0.24
CA VAL A 63 -10.28 -16.39 -0.15
C VAL A 63 -10.50 -16.91 1.27
N HIS A 64 -10.11 -16.13 2.28
CA HIS A 64 -10.40 -16.45 3.67
C HIS A 64 -11.91 -16.50 3.94
N MET A 65 -12.67 -15.45 3.59
CA MET A 65 -14.12 -15.39 3.74
C MET A 65 -14.85 -16.52 3.00
N ARG A 66 -14.41 -16.85 1.78
CA ARG A 66 -14.95 -17.97 1.00
C ARG A 66 -14.75 -19.30 1.73
N GLY A 67 -13.56 -19.50 2.30
CA GLY A 67 -13.20 -20.71 3.03
C GLY A 67 -13.97 -20.91 4.33
N ILE A 68 -14.49 -19.84 4.95
CA ILE A 68 -15.29 -19.91 6.18
C ILE A 68 -16.81 -19.93 5.93
N GLY A 69 -17.24 -19.90 4.66
CA GLY A 69 -18.65 -19.90 4.28
C GLY A 69 -19.38 -18.57 4.52
N VAL A 70 -18.64 -17.49 4.80
CA VAL A 70 -19.19 -16.15 4.98
C VAL A 70 -19.21 -15.48 3.61
N PHE A 71 -20.19 -15.87 2.79
CA PHE A 71 -20.58 -15.08 1.64
C PHE A 71 -21.84 -14.31 1.96
N ALA A 72 -21.90 -13.05 1.52
CA ALA A 72 -23.18 -12.40 1.29
C ALA A 72 -23.88 -13.19 0.17
N SER A 73 -25.00 -13.83 0.49
CA SER A 73 -25.87 -14.50 -0.48
C SER A 73 -26.10 -13.60 -1.69
N GLY A 74 -25.50 -13.92 -2.84
CA GLY A 74 -25.84 -13.29 -4.13
C GLY A 74 -24.86 -12.28 -4.72
N ARG A 75 -23.62 -12.16 -4.24
CA ARG A 75 -22.59 -11.30 -4.88
C ARG A 75 -21.42 -12.15 -5.39
N GLY A 76 -21.20 -12.13 -6.69
CA GLY A 76 -20.20 -12.96 -7.35
C GLY A 76 -18.77 -12.39 -7.23
N PRO A 77 -17.74 -13.19 -7.56
CA PRO A 77 -16.36 -12.72 -7.68
C PRO A 77 -16.21 -11.55 -8.64
N ASP A 78 -16.98 -11.57 -9.73
CA ASP A 78 -16.91 -10.59 -10.80
C ASP A 78 -17.47 -9.24 -10.36
N ASP A 79 -18.52 -9.23 -9.53
CA ASP A 79 -19.11 -8.00 -8.98
C ASP A 79 -18.14 -7.29 -8.03
N LEU A 80 -17.43 -8.05 -7.20
CA LEU A 80 -16.47 -7.51 -6.24
C LEU A 80 -15.20 -7.04 -6.95
N ALA A 81 -14.71 -7.79 -7.94
CA ALA A 81 -13.58 -7.39 -8.78
C ALA A 81 -13.87 -6.10 -9.56
N ALA A 82 -15.10 -5.94 -10.09
CA ALA A 82 -15.51 -4.72 -10.77
C ALA A 82 -15.59 -3.51 -9.82
N GLU A 83 -16.10 -3.69 -8.61
CA GLU A 83 -16.13 -2.62 -7.60
C GLU A 83 -14.73 -2.27 -7.10
N LEU A 84 -13.84 -3.25 -6.92
CA LEU A 84 -12.46 -2.99 -6.56
C LEU A 84 -11.73 -2.24 -7.67
N ALA A 85 -11.90 -2.66 -8.92
CA ALA A 85 -11.33 -1.98 -10.08
C ALA A 85 -11.86 -0.54 -10.21
N ALA A 86 -13.13 -0.31 -9.88
CA ALA A 86 -13.70 1.03 -9.84
C ALA A 86 -13.13 1.87 -8.68
N ALA A 87 -12.91 1.26 -7.50
CA ALA A 87 -12.31 1.92 -6.36
C ALA A 87 -10.83 2.24 -6.58
N THR A 88 -10.06 1.36 -7.21
CA THR A 88 -8.66 1.61 -7.57
C THR A 88 -8.55 2.68 -8.65
N ALA A 89 -9.40 2.65 -9.69
CA ALA A 89 -9.46 3.71 -10.70
C ALA A 89 -9.82 5.07 -10.06
N ALA A 90 -10.72 5.09 -9.07
CA ALA A 90 -11.06 6.31 -8.34
C ALA A 90 -9.88 6.84 -7.51
N ALA A 91 -9.13 5.96 -6.85
CA ALA A 91 -7.93 6.31 -6.09
C ALA A 91 -6.82 6.85 -7.01
N GLU A 92 -6.59 6.21 -8.16
CA GLU A 92 -5.63 6.67 -9.18
C GLU A 92 -6.05 8.03 -9.76
N GLU A 93 -7.34 8.26 -9.98
CA GLU A 93 -7.85 9.54 -10.45
C GLU A 93 -7.71 10.65 -9.40
N GLU A 94 -7.89 10.34 -8.11
CA GLU A 94 -7.66 11.25 -7.00
C GLU A 94 -6.18 11.62 -6.87
N GLU A 95 -5.27 10.66 -7.00
CA GLU A 95 -3.83 10.91 -7.02
C GLU A 95 -3.41 11.77 -8.22
N ARG A 96 -3.98 11.50 -9.41
CA ARG A 96 -3.76 12.31 -10.61
C ARG A 96 -4.27 13.75 -10.44
N ARG A 97 -5.38 13.96 -9.72
CA ARG A 97 -5.89 15.29 -9.38
C ARG A 97 -4.99 16.01 -8.38
N HIS A 98 -4.50 15.34 -7.36
CA HIS A 98 -3.54 15.93 -6.41
C HIS A 98 -2.22 16.30 -7.09
N GLN A 99 -1.72 15.46 -8.00
CA GLN A 99 -0.52 15.77 -8.77
C GLN A 99 -0.74 16.92 -9.77
N ALA A 100 -1.90 16.96 -10.45
CA ALA A 100 -2.26 18.08 -11.33
C ALA A 100 -2.45 19.39 -10.56
N ALA A 101 -2.99 19.36 -9.34
CA ALA A 101 -3.12 20.52 -8.47
C ALA A 101 -1.76 21.03 -7.95
N SER A 102 -0.78 20.14 -7.82
CA SER A 102 0.59 20.49 -7.43
C SER A 102 1.42 21.11 -8.58
N PHE A 103 1.02 20.89 -9.85
CA PHE A 103 1.65 21.52 -11.01
C PHE A 103 0.86 22.77 -11.46
N ARG A 104 1.25 23.93 -10.95
CA ARG A 104 0.77 25.21 -11.50
C ARG A 104 1.73 25.62 -12.62
N PRO A 105 1.34 25.59 -13.91
CA PRO A 105 2.17 26.18 -14.95
C PRO A 105 2.30 27.68 -14.63
N ALA A 106 3.53 28.16 -14.51
CA ALA A 106 3.78 29.57 -14.31
C ALA A 106 3.14 30.34 -15.48
N PRO A 107 2.39 31.43 -15.23
CA PRO A 107 1.91 32.25 -16.33
C PRO A 107 3.13 32.70 -17.13
N GLU A 108 3.01 32.66 -18.46
CA GLU A 108 4.03 33.09 -19.42
C GLU A 108 4.28 34.59 -19.23
N ALA A 109 5.06 34.93 -18.21
CA ALA A 109 5.50 36.28 -17.92
C ALA A 109 6.61 36.61 -18.90
N ALA A 110 6.45 37.73 -19.61
CA ALA A 110 7.46 38.36 -20.46
C ALA A 110 8.85 38.22 -19.81
N PRO A 111 9.91 37.90 -20.57
CA PRO A 111 11.18 37.44 -20.01
C PRO A 111 11.75 38.49 -19.04
N ALA A 112 11.55 38.26 -17.75
CA ALA A 112 12.17 39.05 -16.71
C ALA A 112 13.68 38.85 -16.86
N ARG A 113 14.41 39.96 -17.07
CA ARG A 113 15.87 39.95 -17.09
C ARG A 113 16.34 39.32 -15.78
N ARG A 114 16.82 38.08 -15.86
CA ARG A 114 17.39 37.37 -14.72
C ARG A 114 18.55 38.22 -14.20
N PRO A 115 18.57 38.60 -12.91
CA PRO A 115 19.75 39.23 -12.34
C PRO A 115 20.92 38.26 -12.53
N VAL A 116 22.01 38.75 -13.11
CA VAL A 116 23.24 37.99 -13.26
C VAL A 116 23.77 37.73 -11.86
N TRP A 117 23.72 36.46 -11.44
CA TRP A 117 24.40 36.04 -10.23
C TRP A 117 25.91 36.21 -10.46
N ARG A 118 26.57 36.97 -9.57
CA ARG A 118 28.03 37.04 -9.53
C ARG A 118 28.52 36.07 -8.46
N ASN A 119 29.54 35.30 -8.80
CA ASN A 119 30.17 34.36 -7.90
C ASN A 119 31.16 35.11 -6.98
N PRO A 120 30.90 35.22 -5.67
CA PRO A 120 31.80 35.91 -4.75
C PRO A 120 33.14 35.17 -4.52
N PHE A 121 33.28 33.93 -5.01
CA PHE A 121 34.50 33.15 -4.86
C PHE A 121 35.41 33.16 -6.09
N GLU A 122 34.89 33.57 -7.26
CA GLU A 122 35.63 33.57 -8.53
C GLU A 122 35.68 34.97 -9.17
N ASP A 123 34.67 35.82 -8.96
CA ASP A 123 34.55 37.13 -9.62
C ASP A 123 35.08 38.31 -8.78
N ASP A 124 35.73 38.05 -7.63
CA ASP A 124 36.26 39.08 -6.73
C ASP A 124 37.77 39.31 -6.99
N PRO A 125 38.22 40.51 -7.43
CA PRO A 125 39.60 40.76 -7.83
C PRO A 125 40.61 40.86 -6.66
N TRP A 126 40.16 40.58 -5.44
CA TRP A 126 40.98 40.64 -4.22
C TRP A 126 41.25 39.25 -3.60
N LEU A 127 40.96 38.18 -4.35
CA LEU A 127 41.38 36.80 -4.10
C LEU A 127 42.36 36.34 -5.19
#